data_AF-A0A2M8C3K9-F1
#
_entry.id   AF-A0A2M8C3K9-F1
#
_cell.length_a   1.000
_cell.length_b   1.000
_cell.length_c   1.000
_cell.angle_alpha   90.00
_cell.angle_beta   90.00
_cell.angle_gamma   90.00
#
_symmetry.space_group_name_H-M   'P 1'
#
loop_
_entity.id
_entity.type
_entity.pdbx_description
1 polymer ?
#
loop_
_entity_poly.entity_id
_entity_poly.type
_entity_poly.pdbx_seq_one_letter_code
_entity_poly.pdbx_strand_id
1 'polypeptide(L)'
;MSLLHIVAFIVGILLFVLGAVTILMRRKYPMPTDYKMLFVMGILWIPFGLMLGAYAFSGIGAALMLIGLARKKDWKQQSELWAHMSKGQKMFRVFAIVISVLLAASIAVLLVLGIKK
;
A
#
# COMPACT_ATOMS: atom_id res chain seq x y z
N MET A 1 -25.71 0.92 16.82
CA MET A 1 -24.44 0.92 16.06
C MET A 1 -23.43 1.70 16.88
N SER A 2 -22.37 1.08 17.39
CA SER A 2 -21.38 1.83 18.20
C SER A 2 -20.53 2.74 17.30
N LEU A 3 -19.96 3.81 17.86
CA LEU A 3 -19.08 4.76 17.17
C LEU A 3 -18.01 4.07 16.30
N LEU A 4 -17.51 2.92 16.78
CA LEU A 4 -16.50 2.09 16.11
C LEU A 4 -17.00 1.54 14.75
N HIS A 5 -18.27 1.18 14.64
CA HIS A 5 -18.87 0.70 13.39
C HIS A 5 -19.04 1.81 12.37
N ILE A 6 -19.37 3.03 12.83
CA ILE A 6 -19.51 4.20 11.96
C ILE A 6 -18.15 4.58 11.38
N VAL A 7 -17.10 4.61 12.22
CA VAL A 7 -15.73 4.88 11.77
C VAL A 7 -15.26 3.81 10.78
N ALA A 8 -15.49 2.52 11.07
CA ALA A 8 -15.12 1.45 10.15
C ALA A 8 -15.84 1.55 8.79
N PHE A 9 -17.12 1.92 8.80
CA PHE A 9 -17.91 2.11 7.58
C PHE A 9 -17.38 3.28 6.72
N ILE A 10 -17.07 4.42 7.34
CA ILE A 10 -16.50 5.58 6.65
C ILE A 10 -15.12 5.26 6.05
N VAL A 11 -14.26 4.58 6.82
CA VAL A 11 -12.94 4.13 6.33
C VAL A 11 -13.10 3.15 5.16
N GLY A 12 -14.06 2.22 5.23
CA GLY A 12 -14.40 1.28 4.16
C GLY A 12 -14.82 1.97 2.86
N ILE A 13 -15.67 2.99 2.95
CA ILE A 13 -16.08 3.79 1.78
C ILE A 13 -14.89 4.55 1.19
N LEU A 14 -14.06 5.19 2.03
CA LEU A 14 -12.89 5.93 1.58
C LEU A 14 -11.91 5.03 0.82
N LEU A 15 -11.67 3.83 1.35
CA LEU A 15 -10.86 2.78 0.71
C LEU A 15 -11.41 2.37 -0.65
N PHE A 16 -12.72 2.13 -0.73
CA PHE A 16 -13.37 1.72 -1.96
C PHE A 16 -13.23 2.80 -3.04
N VAL A 17 -13.44 4.07 -2.68
CA VAL A 17 -13.25 5.21 -3.58
C VAL A 17 -11.79 5.33 -4.05
N LEU A 18 -10.83 5.21 -3.14
CA LEU A 18 -9.41 5.27 -3.50
C LEU A 18 -8.98 4.09 -4.39
N GLY A 19 -9.47 2.88 -4.09
CA GLY A 19 -9.27 1.69 -4.93
C GLY A 19 -9.87 1.87 -6.32
N ALA A 20 -11.10 2.37 -6.41
CA ALA A 20 -11.76 2.65 -7.68
C ALA A 20 -11.01 3.71 -8.49
N VAL A 21 -10.61 4.83 -7.87
CA VAL A 21 -9.85 5.91 -8.52
C VAL A 21 -8.51 5.40 -9.03
N THR A 22 -7.78 4.62 -8.24
CA THR A 22 -6.47 4.07 -8.65
C THR A 22 -6.60 3.06 -9.80
N ILE A 23 -7.64 2.22 -9.82
CA ILE A 23 -7.94 1.30 -10.93
C ILE A 23 -8.30 2.08 -12.20
N LEU A 24 -9.17 3.09 -12.09
CA LEU A 24 -9.58 3.93 -13.22
C LEU A 24 -8.41 4.75 -13.77
N MET A 25 -7.55 5.28 -12.91
CA MET A 25 -6.33 5.97 -13.32
C MET A 25 -5.31 5.05 -13.98
N ARG A 26 -5.15 3.81 -13.49
CA ARG A 26 -4.28 2.80 -14.14
C ARG A 26 -4.72 2.48 -15.57
N ARG A 27 -6.02 2.54 -15.89
CA ARG A 27 -6.51 2.34 -17.26
C ARG A 27 -6.11 3.49 -18.20
N LYS A 28 -6.09 4.73 -17.71
CA LYS A 28 -5.71 5.90 -18.52
C LYS A 28 -4.19 6.09 -18.63
N TYR A 29 -3.46 5.71 -17.60
CA TYR A 29 -2.00 5.83 -17.55
C TYR A 29 -1.43 4.47 -17.14
N PRO A 30 -1.12 3.57 -18.10
CA PRO A 30 -0.48 2.30 -17.80
C PRO A 30 0.93 2.59 -17.27
N MET A 31 1.00 2.77 -15.96
CA MET A 31 2.23 3.03 -15.25
C MET A 31 2.91 1.68 -14.97
N PRO A 32 4.19 1.51 -15.35
CA PRO A 32 4.91 0.29 -14.99
C PRO A 32 4.95 0.15 -13.47
N THR A 33 4.66 -1.06 -12.98
CA THR A 33 4.56 -1.34 -11.54
C THR A 33 5.94 -1.31 -10.90
N ASP A 34 6.25 -0.34 -10.04
CA ASP A 34 7.57 -0.21 -9.43
C ASP A 34 7.88 -1.35 -8.45
N TYR A 35 8.64 -2.33 -8.92
CA TYR A 35 9.00 -3.51 -8.15
C TYR A 35 10.05 -3.21 -7.07
N LYS A 36 10.88 -2.19 -7.29
CA LYS A 36 11.82 -1.71 -6.26
C LYS A 36 11.05 -1.12 -5.09
N MET A 37 9.98 -0.38 -5.40
CA MET A 37 9.11 0.19 -4.38
C MET A 37 8.29 -0.88 -3.65
N LEU A 38 7.82 -1.92 -4.34
CA LEU A 38 7.20 -3.09 -3.69
C LEU A 38 8.15 -3.78 -2.71
N PHE A 39 9.42 -3.91 -3.08
CA PHE A 39 10.45 -4.47 -2.20
C PHE A 39 10.66 -3.64 -0.93
N VAL A 40 10.84 -2.32 -1.09
CA VAL A 40 11.02 -1.38 0.04
C VAL A 40 9.77 -1.37 0.93
N MET A 41 8.58 -1.36 0.35
CA MET A 41 7.32 -1.49 1.07
C MET A 41 7.30 -2.78 1.89
N GLY A 42 7.62 -3.91 1.28
CA GLY A 42 7.67 -5.19 1.98
C GLY A 42 8.57 -5.16 3.22
N ILE A 43 9.78 -4.61 3.09
CA ILE A 43 10.71 -4.44 4.22
C ILE A 43 10.13 -3.55 5.32
N LEU A 44 9.40 -2.49 4.99
CA LEU A 44 8.79 -1.59 5.98
C LEU A 44 7.58 -2.24 6.69
N TRP A 45 6.80 -3.04 5.96
CA TRP A 45 5.58 -3.66 6.47
C TRP A 45 5.84 -4.85 7.41
N ILE A 46 6.94 -5.57 7.22
CA ILE A 46 7.33 -6.70 8.08
C ILE A 46 7.46 -6.29 9.56
N PRO A 47 8.32 -5.32 9.94
CA PRO A 47 8.47 -4.89 11.33
C PRO A 47 7.20 -4.20 11.83
N PHE A 48 6.49 -3.47 10.98
CA PHE A 48 5.25 -2.79 11.36
C PHE A 48 4.16 -3.78 11.79
N GLY A 49 3.97 -4.87 11.04
CA GLY A 49 3.04 -5.93 11.41
C GLY A 49 3.44 -6.66 12.70
N LEU A 50 4.74 -6.86 12.92
CA LEU A 50 5.26 -7.49 14.14
C LEU A 50 5.04 -6.60 15.37
N MET A 51 5.34 -5.30 15.27
CA MET A 51 5.15 -4.33 16.37
C MET A 51 3.69 -4.18 16.78
N LEU A 52 2.76 -4.29 15.84
CA LEU A 52 1.32 -4.17 16.11
C LEU A 52 0.64 -5.50 16.48
N GLY A 53 1.38 -6.60 16.54
CA GLY A 53 0.82 -7.95 16.77
C GLY A 53 -0.10 -8.42 15.63
N ALA A 54 -0.02 -7.79 14.46
CA ALA A 54 -0.87 -8.03 13.31
C ALA A 54 -0.08 -8.82 12.25
N TYR A 55 0.16 -10.10 12.52
CA TYR A 55 1.01 -10.99 11.70
C TYR A 55 0.59 -11.06 10.22
N ALA A 56 -0.69 -10.83 9.92
CA ALA A 56 -1.17 -10.72 8.54
C ALA A 56 -0.43 -9.65 7.73
N PHE A 57 -0.05 -8.54 8.36
CA PHE A 57 0.71 -7.46 7.72
C PHE A 57 2.16 -7.81 7.50
N SER A 58 2.76 -8.56 8.42
CA SER A 58 4.09 -9.10 8.22
C SER A 58 4.10 -10.12 7.09
N GLY A 59 3.05 -10.94 6.96
CA GLY A 59 2.87 -11.85 5.83
C GLY A 59 2.72 -11.13 4.49
N ILE A 60 1.88 -10.10 4.42
CA ILE A 60 1.74 -9.25 3.23
C ILE A 60 3.06 -8.55 2.91
N GLY A 61 3.74 -7.99 3.91
CA GLY A 61 5.05 -7.36 3.76
C GLY A 61 6.09 -8.34 3.19
N ALA A 62 6.14 -9.57 3.71
CA ALA A 62 7.00 -10.62 3.19
C ALA A 62 6.68 -10.97 1.73
N ALA A 63 5.40 -11.11 1.38
CA ALA A 63 4.98 -11.37 0.00
C ALA A 63 5.39 -10.22 -0.96
N LEU A 64 5.17 -8.96 -0.57
CA LEU A 64 5.58 -7.79 -1.34
C LEU A 64 7.10 -7.71 -1.50
N MET A 65 7.84 -8.01 -0.44
CA MET A 65 9.30 -8.10 -0.47
C MET A 65 9.75 -9.15 -1.49
N LEU A 66 9.19 -10.36 -1.43
CA LEU A 66 9.56 -11.45 -2.34
C LEU A 66 9.21 -11.12 -3.80
N ILE A 67 8.03 -10.54 -4.07
CA ILE A 67 7.62 -10.11 -5.41
C ILE A 67 8.56 -9.03 -5.96
N GLY A 68 8.88 -8.03 -5.13
CA GLY A 68 9.80 -6.95 -5.52
C GLY A 68 11.22 -7.47 -5.79
N LEU A 69 11.69 -8.42 -4.98
CA LEU A 69 12.99 -9.06 -5.13
C LEU A 69 13.06 -9.99 -6.36
N ALA A 70 12.03 -10.78 -6.62
CA ALA A 70 11.95 -11.65 -7.81
C ALA A 70 12.01 -10.84 -9.12
N ARG A 71 11.56 -9.59 -9.07
CA ARG A 71 11.58 -8.62 -10.18
C ARG A 71 12.75 -7.64 -10.11
N LYS A 72 13.83 -7.98 -9.37
CA LYS A 72 15.03 -7.13 -9.22
C LYS A 72 15.65 -6.66 -10.53
N LYS A 73 15.56 -7.48 -11.58
CA LYS A 73 16.03 -7.13 -12.93
C LYS A 73 15.34 -5.87 -13.50
N ASP A 74 14.10 -5.61 -13.12
CA ASP A 74 13.29 -4.49 -13.63
C ASP A 74 13.61 -3.18 -12.88
N TRP A 75 14.38 -3.22 -11.77
CA TRP A 75 14.66 -2.06 -10.92
C TRP A 75 15.47 -0.97 -11.64
N LYS A 76 16.44 -1.36 -12.48
CA LYS A 76 17.29 -0.40 -13.22
C LYS A 76 16.47 0.34 -14.27
N GLN A 77 15.69 -0.40 -15.05
CA GLN A 77 14.81 0.16 -16.09
C GLN A 77 13.76 1.12 -15.49
N GLN A 78 13.29 0.84 -14.28
CA GLN A 78 12.39 1.73 -13.55
C GLN A 78 13.07 2.98 -13.02
N SER A 79 14.30 2.86 -12.52
CA SER A 79 15.08 4.02 -12.07
C SER A 79 15.26 5.08 -13.16
N GLU A 80 15.52 4.64 -14.39
CA GLU A 80 15.65 5.54 -15.55
C GLU A 80 14.31 6.18 -15.92
N LEU A 81 13.23 5.40 -15.90
CA LEU A 81 11.88 5.91 -16.17
C LEU A 81 11.45 6.97 -15.14
N TRP A 82 11.90 6.83 -13.89
CA TRP A 82 11.67 7.80 -12.82
C TRP A 82 12.53 9.06 -12.95
N ALA A 83 13.72 8.97 -13.55
CA ALA A 83 14.56 10.14 -13.79
C ALA A 83 13.86 11.15 -14.70
N HIS A 84 13.06 10.67 -15.65
CA HIS A 84 12.30 11.51 -16.60
C HIS A 84 10.93 12.01 -16.09
N MET A 85 10.50 11.64 -14.87
CA MET A 85 9.21 12.10 -14.33
C MET A 85 9.29 13.49 -13.69
N SER A 86 8.25 14.31 -13.92
CA SER A 86 8.11 15.63 -13.28
C SER A 86 7.95 15.50 -11.75
N LYS A 87 8.42 16.49 -11.00
CA LYS A 87 8.37 16.49 -9.51
C LYS A 87 6.96 16.25 -8.96
N GLY A 88 5.92 16.75 -9.62
CA GLY A 88 4.52 16.56 -9.22
C GLY A 88 4.03 15.10 -9.31
N GLN A 89 4.47 14.36 -10.34
CA GLN A 89 4.09 12.95 -10.50
C GLN A 89 4.76 12.04 -9.48
N LYS A 90 6.00 12.36 -9.08
CA LYS A 90 6.72 11.65 -8.01
C LYS A 90 6.00 11.82 -6.68
N MET A 91 5.62 13.05 -6.35
CA MET A 91 4.94 13.37 -5.10
C MET A 91 3.57 12.72 -5.02
N PHE A 92 2.76 12.76 -6.09
CA PHE A 92 1.45 12.09 -6.12
C PHE A 92 1.55 10.56 -5.94
N ARG A 93 2.54 9.91 -6.56
CA ARG A 93 2.76 8.47 -6.35
C ARG A 93 3.18 8.14 -4.92
N VAL A 94 4.10 8.91 -4.34
CA VAL A 94 4.49 8.73 -2.93
C VAL A 94 3.30 8.94 -2.02
N PHE A 95 2.48 9.96 -2.27
CA PHE A 95 1.27 10.24 -1.50
C PHE A 95 0.24 9.13 -1.59
N ALA A 96 -0.06 8.66 -2.81
CA ALA A 96 -0.98 7.56 -3.04
C ALA A 96 -0.51 6.29 -2.31
N ILE A 97 0.79 6.06 -2.26
CA ILE A 97 1.37 4.90 -1.60
C ILE A 97 1.33 5.04 -0.08
N VAL A 98 1.71 6.19 0.47
CA VAL A 98 1.59 6.46 1.91
C VAL A 98 0.14 6.33 2.37
N ILE A 99 -0.80 6.87 1.60
CA ILE A 99 -2.24 6.72 1.85
C ILE A 99 -2.65 5.25 1.83
N SER A 100 -2.25 4.48 0.80
CA SER A 100 -2.55 3.06 0.69
C SER A 100 -2.02 2.27 1.89
N VAL A 101 -0.83 2.63 2.38
CA VAL A 101 -0.20 1.99 3.54
C VAL A 101 -0.93 2.30 4.83
N LEU A 102 -1.20 3.58 5.09
CA LEU A 102 -1.96 4.04 6.25
C LEU A 102 -3.34 3.39 6.29
N LEU A 103 -3.95 3.22 5.13
CA LEU A 103 -5.26 2.61 4.97
C LEU A 103 -5.25 1.11 5.28
N ALA A 104 -4.31 0.36 4.72
CA ALA A 104 -4.15 -1.05 5.04
C ALA A 104 -3.83 -1.25 6.54
N ALA A 105 -3.01 -0.37 7.13
CA ALA A 105 -2.73 -0.37 8.57
C ALA A 105 -3.98 -0.06 9.41
N SER A 106 -4.84 0.85 8.96
CA SER A 106 -6.11 1.18 9.62
C SER A 106 -7.06 -0.02 9.62
N ILE A 107 -7.15 -0.76 8.52
CA ILE A 107 -7.92 -2.01 8.45
C ILE A 107 -7.36 -3.06 9.41
N ALA A 108 -6.02 -3.17 9.51
CA ALA A 108 -5.35 -4.05 10.47
C ALA A 108 -5.88 -3.87 11.88
N VAL A 109 -5.84 -2.62 12.32
CA VAL A 109 -6.16 -2.22 13.67
C VAL A 109 -7.64 -2.44 13.92
N LEU A 110 -8.50 -2.12 12.96
CA LEU A 110 -9.93 -2.37 13.07
C LEU A 110 -10.26 -3.86 13.17
N LEU A 111 -9.62 -4.72 12.38
CA LEU A 111 -9.83 -6.17 12.45
C LEU A 111 -9.34 -6.75 13.78
N VAL A 112 -8.16 -6.35 14.25
CA VAL A 112 -7.62 -6.82 15.55
C VAL A 112 -8.48 -6.34 16.73
N LEU A 113 -8.95 -5.09 16.70
CA LEU A 113 -9.84 -4.55 17.74
C LEU A 113 -11.26 -5.13 17.67
N GLY A 114 -11.71 -5.53 16.48
CA GLY A 114 -13.00 -6.19 16.27
C GLY A 114 -13.01 -7.65 16.70
N ILE A 115 -11.89 -8.37 16.58
CA ILE A 115 -11.76 -9.77 17.01
C ILE A 115 -11.65 -9.91 18.54
N LYS A 116 -11.23 -8.85 19.25
CA LYS A 116 -11.09 -8.84 20.72
C LYS A 116 -12.37 -8.44 21.49
N LYS A 117 -13.49 -8.23 20.81
CA LYS A 117 -14.81 -7.99 21.42
C LYS A 117 -15.73 -9.17 21.16
#